data_AF-A0A935AZG4-F1
#
_entry.id   AF-A0A935AZG4-F1
#
_cell.length_a   1.000
_cell.length_b   1.000
_cell.length_c   1.000
_cell.angle_alpha   90.00
_cell.angle_beta   90.00
_cell.angle_gamma   90.00
#
_symmetry.space_group_name_H-M   'P 1'
#
loop_
_entity.id
_entity.type
_entity.pdbx_description
1 polymer ?
#
loop_
_entity_poly.entity_id
_entity_poly.type
_entity_poly.pdbx_seq_one_letter_code
_entity_poly.pdbx_strand_id
1 'polypeptide(L)'
;MLDRMHLGAPVLAAWNEAVARVAAESSVPAIASALGRVLEVVLEFDALFVAILYRHAPPAVLFSSGPTEPPLPYQDGPYLLDPFYYHYLRGGTDGGYRLVDLAPVGFQRSEYFSGYYRHLDVGDEIGLLIDSSPQSCAHLALTRRRESVKFTRRDCEWLRAAAPVVRGCDSPNGKSVGHS
;
A
#
# COMPACT_ATOMS: atom_id res chain seq x y z
N MET A 1 -19.72 5.73 -1.39
CA MET A 1 -19.50 6.74 -0.32
C MET A 1 -19.95 6.16 1.01
N LEU A 2 -19.07 5.41 1.66
CA LEU A 2 -19.27 4.90 3.01
C LEU A 2 -19.44 6.09 3.97
N ASP A 3 -20.56 6.17 4.70
CA ASP A 3 -20.70 7.11 5.81
C ASP A 3 -19.91 6.59 7.01
N ARG A 4 -18.63 6.95 7.04
CA ARG A 4 -17.65 6.47 8.03
C ARG A 4 -17.78 7.16 9.40
N MET A 5 -18.83 7.95 9.66
CA MET A 5 -19.01 8.60 10.97
C MET A 5 -19.58 7.65 12.04
N HIS A 6 -20.16 6.51 11.64
CA HIS A 6 -20.71 5.52 12.55
C HIS A 6 -20.29 4.10 12.11
N LEU A 7 -19.14 3.62 12.59
CA LEU A 7 -18.79 2.20 12.49
C LEU A 7 -19.85 1.37 13.24
N GLY A 8 -20.85 0.89 12.51
CA GLY A 8 -21.89 0.03 13.06
C GLY A 8 -21.35 -1.37 13.41
N ALA A 9 -22.06 -2.08 14.28
CA ALA A 9 -21.70 -3.44 14.67
C ALA A 9 -21.39 -4.39 13.48
N PRO A 10 -22.13 -4.36 12.35
CA PRO A 10 -21.80 -5.20 11.19
C PRO A 10 -20.44 -4.87 10.55
N VAL A 11 -20.08 -3.60 10.46
CA VAL A 11 -18.82 -3.15 9.85
C VAL A 11 -17.65 -3.50 10.78
N LEU A 12 -17.82 -3.33 12.09
CA LEU A 12 -16.83 -3.75 13.08
C LEU A 12 -16.63 -5.28 13.07
N ALA A 13 -17.70 -6.06 12.95
CA ALA A 13 -17.61 -7.51 12.83
C ALA A 13 -16.84 -7.92 11.57
N ALA A 14 -17.16 -7.33 10.42
CA ALA A 14 -16.44 -7.59 9.17
C ALA A 14 -14.95 -7.22 9.26
N TRP A 15 -14.62 -6.09 9.91
CA TRP A 15 -13.24 -5.71 10.20
C TRP A 15 -12.53 -6.75 11.05
N ASN A 16 -13.13 -7.18 12.16
CA ASN A 16 -12.54 -8.15 13.08
C ASN A 16 -12.31 -9.52 12.41
N GLU A 17 -13.27 -9.99 11.60
CA GLU A 17 -13.12 -11.22 10.82
C GLU A 17 -11.99 -11.11 9.80
N ALA A 18 -11.87 -9.99 9.10
CA ALA A 18 -10.81 -9.77 8.14
C ALA A 18 -9.43 -9.71 8.83
N VAL A 19 -9.31 -9.03 9.98
CA VAL A 19 -8.08 -8.99 10.78
C VAL A 19 -7.71 -10.39 11.31
N ALA A 20 -8.69 -11.16 11.78
CA ALA A 20 -8.44 -12.54 12.23
C ALA A 20 -7.90 -13.43 11.10
N ARG A 21 -8.39 -13.25 9.87
CA ARG A 21 -7.84 -13.95 8.69
C ARG A 21 -6.39 -13.56 8.44
N VAL A 22 -6.05 -12.27 8.48
CA VAL A 22 -4.66 -11.81 8.33
C VAL A 22 -3.73 -12.52 9.32
N ALA A 23 -4.15 -12.67 10.58
CA ALA A 23 -3.37 -13.34 11.62
C ALA A 23 -3.26 -14.87 11.44
N ALA A 24 -4.19 -15.50 10.71
CA ALA A 24 -4.19 -16.94 10.45
C ALA A 24 -3.31 -17.34 9.26
N GLU A 25 -3.08 -16.42 8.33
CA GLU A 25 -2.27 -16.65 7.14
C GLU A 25 -0.77 -16.65 7.45
N SER A 26 0.00 -17.39 6.65
CA SER A 26 1.46 -17.46 6.80
C SER A 26 2.25 -17.27 5.51
N SER A 27 1.57 -17.18 4.36
CA SER A 27 2.24 -16.84 3.10
C SER A 27 2.06 -15.36 2.80
N VAL A 28 3.09 -14.72 2.27
CA VAL A 28 3.06 -13.30 1.90
C VAL A 28 1.88 -12.95 0.99
N PRO A 29 1.57 -13.72 -0.09
CA PRO A 29 0.43 -13.40 -0.95
C PRO A 29 -0.91 -13.52 -0.23
N ALA A 30 -1.07 -14.51 0.66
CA ALA A 30 -2.32 -14.68 1.40
C ALA A 30 -2.51 -13.59 2.46
N ILE A 31 -1.44 -13.19 3.15
CA ILE A 31 -1.43 -12.05 4.08
C ILE A 31 -1.81 -10.76 3.34
N ALA A 32 -1.20 -10.48 2.19
CA ALA A 32 -1.48 -9.28 1.41
C ALA A 32 -2.92 -9.26 0.88
N SER A 33 -3.44 -10.40 0.41
CA SER A 33 -4.83 -10.53 -0.02
C SER A 33 -5.81 -10.32 1.15
N ALA A 34 -5.56 -10.94 2.30
CA ALA A 34 -6.36 -10.75 3.50
C ALA A 34 -6.32 -9.29 4.01
N LEU A 35 -5.17 -8.64 3.89
CA LEU A 35 -5.04 -7.22 4.22
C LEU A 35 -5.82 -6.32 3.25
N GLY A 36 -5.84 -6.65 1.97
CA GLY A 36 -6.75 -6.02 0.99
C GLY A 36 -8.20 -6.07 1.47
N ARG A 37 -8.66 -7.23 1.96
CA ARG A 37 -10.01 -7.37 2.52
C ARG A 37 -10.26 -6.50 3.76
N VAL A 38 -9.27 -6.36 4.66
CA VAL A 38 -9.37 -5.45 5.81
C VAL A 38 -9.56 -4.01 5.32
N LEU A 39 -8.77 -3.58 4.34
CA LEU A 39 -8.81 -2.22 3.81
C LEU A 39 -10.12 -1.96 3.05
N GLU A 40 -10.66 -2.95 2.33
CA GLU A 40 -11.95 -2.87 1.62
C GLU A 40 -13.14 -2.55 2.55
N VAL A 41 -13.06 -2.90 3.84
CA VAL A 41 -14.11 -2.57 4.83
C VAL A 41 -14.22 -1.07 5.04
N VAL A 42 -13.11 -0.34 4.93
CA VAL A 42 -13.03 1.08 5.26
C VAL A 42 -12.70 1.97 4.06
N LEU A 43 -12.17 1.43 2.96
CA LEU A 43 -11.71 2.18 1.80
C LEU A 43 -12.21 1.51 0.52
N GLU A 44 -12.75 2.32 -0.40
CA GLU A 44 -13.03 1.88 -1.77
C GLU A 44 -11.74 2.09 -2.59
N PHE A 45 -11.22 1.06 -3.26
CA PHE A 45 -10.05 1.14 -4.15
C PHE A 45 -10.10 0.04 -5.21
N ASP A 46 -9.35 0.22 -6.30
CA ASP A 46 -9.35 -0.68 -7.45
C ASP A 46 -8.20 -1.70 -7.40
N ALA A 47 -7.05 -1.33 -6.85
CA ALA A 47 -5.93 -2.25 -6.65
C ALA A 47 -5.11 -1.93 -5.39
N LEU A 48 -4.51 -2.99 -4.85
CA LEU A 48 -3.54 -2.96 -3.76
C LEU A 48 -2.17 -3.38 -4.32
N PHE A 49 -1.15 -2.62 -3.98
CA PHE A 49 0.26 -2.93 -4.20
C PHE A 49 0.99 -2.96 -2.87
N VAL A 50 1.86 -3.94 -2.67
CA VAL A 50 2.66 -4.12 -1.44
C VAL A 50 4.11 -4.39 -1.82
N ALA A 51 5.02 -3.60 -1.27
CA ALA A 51 6.46 -3.78 -1.44
C ALA A 51 7.25 -3.43 -0.17
N ILE A 52 8.46 -3.95 -0.06
CA ILE A 52 9.47 -3.46 0.90
C ILE A 52 10.43 -2.56 0.14
N LEU A 53 10.52 -1.29 0.54
CA LEU A 53 11.49 -0.33 0.03
C LEU A 53 12.77 -0.41 0.85
N TYR A 54 13.93 -0.37 0.20
CA TYR A 54 15.24 -0.37 0.84
C TYR A 54 16.00 0.91 0.51
N ARG A 55 16.85 1.41 1.41
CA ARG A 55 17.69 2.61 1.11
C ARG A 55 18.78 2.34 0.08
N HIS A 56 19.28 1.10 0.05
CA HIS A 56 20.52 0.73 -0.65
C HIS A 56 20.35 -0.51 -1.53
N ALA A 57 19.11 -0.87 -1.86
CA ALA A 57 18.79 -1.99 -2.74
C ALA A 57 17.48 -1.72 -3.50
N PRO A 58 17.25 -2.39 -4.64
CA PRO A 58 15.94 -2.42 -5.28
C PRO A 58 14.84 -2.91 -4.32
N PRO A 59 13.60 -2.41 -4.45
CA PRO A 59 12.50 -2.84 -3.61
C PRO A 59 12.14 -4.31 -3.88
N ALA A 60 11.60 -4.98 -2.87
CA ALA A 60 10.99 -6.30 -3.02
C ALA A 60 9.48 -6.14 -3.20
N VAL A 61 8.96 -6.43 -4.40
CA VAL A 61 7.51 -6.44 -4.63
C VAL A 61 6.93 -7.74 -4.07
N LEU A 62 6.04 -7.61 -3.10
CA LEU A 62 5.45 -8.73 -2.37
C LEU A 62 4.10 -9.14 -2.94
N PHE A 63 3.32 -8.17 -3.42
CA PHE A 63 1.97 -8.40 -3.90
C PHE A 63 1.49 -7.25 -4.80
N SER A 64 0.71 -7.58 -5.83
CA SER A 64 -0.07 -6.63 -6.61
C SER A 64 -1.37 -7.30 -7.03
N SER A 65 -2.51 -6.65 -6.76
CA SER A 65 -3.82 -7.07 -7.27
C SER A 65 -4.24 -6.31 -8.52
N GLY A 66 -3.40 -5.39 -9.00
CA GLY A 66 -3.67 -4.54 -10.14
C GLY A 66 -3.46 -5.22 -11.49
N PRO A 67 -3.55 -4.47 -12.59
CA PRO A 67 -3.16 -4.97 -13.90
C PRO A 67 -1.70 -5.42 -13.90
N THR A 68 -1.36 -6.30 -14.85
CA THR A 68 0.02 -6.77 -15.04
C THR A 68 0.97 -5.58 -15.16
N GLU A 69 2.11 -5.66 -14.48
CA GLU A 69 3.14 -4.63 -14.54
C GLU A 69 3.59 -4.36 -15.99
N PRO A 70 4.04 -3.13 -16.30
CA PRO A 70 4.69 -2.83 -17.57
C PRO A 70 5.90 -3.73 -17.84
N PRO A 71 6.41 -3.78 -19.09
CA PRO A 71 7.53 -4.67 -19.45
C PRO A 71 8.81 -4.47 -18.61
N LEU A 72 9.01 -3.28 -18.05
CA LEU A 72 10.06 -3.03 -17.06
C LEU A 72 9.44 -3.12 -15.65
N PRO A 73 9.74 -4.17 -14.86
CA PRO A 73 9.18 -4.36 -13.54
C PRO A 73 9.52 -3.21 -12.59
N TYR A 74 8.67 -2.99 -11.58
CA TYR A 74 8.86 -1.88 -10.62
C TYR A 74 10.26 -1.85 -10.00
N GLN A 75 10.73 -3.03 -9.57
CA GLN A 75 12.02 -3.22 -8.89
C GLN A 75 13.24 -3.01 -9.79
N ASP A 76 13.07 -3.00 -11.12
CA ASP A 76 14.19 -2.91 -12.07
C ASP A 76 14.51 -1.47 -12.49
N GLY A 77 13.87 -0.47 -11.89
CA GLY A 77 14.17 0.94 -12.17
C GLY A 77 13.04 1.93 -11.90
N PRO A 78 11.78 1.66 -12.26
CA PRO A 78 10.66 2.59 -12.07
C PRO A 78 10.53 3.15 -10.65
N TYR A 79 10.85 2.38 -9.62
CA TYR A 79 10.85 2.84 -8.22
C TYR A 79 11.75 4.06 -7.96
N LEU A 80 12.81 4.24 -8.74
CA LEU A 80 13.72 5.39 -8.59
C LEU A 80 13.03 6.72 -8.86
N LEU A 81 11.91 6.71 -9.59
CA LEU A 81 11.13 7.89 -9.95
C LEU A 81 9.80 7.98 -9.18
N ASP A 82 9.54 7.03 -8.27
CA ASP A 82 8.33 6.99 -7.45
C ASP A 82 8.42 8.06 -6.32
N PRO A 83 7.45 9.00 -6.25
CA PRO A 83 7.36 9.96 -5.15
C PRO A 83 7.33 9.33 -3.75
N PHE A 84 6.72 8.15 -3.57
CA PHE A 84 6.72 7.45 -2.28
C PHE A 84 8.12 6.98 -1.88
N TYR A 85 8.88 6.44 -2.83
CA TYR A 85 10.27 6.06 -2.60
C TYR A 85 11.14 7.26 -2.24
N TYR A 86 11.00 8.38 -2.95
CA TYR A 86 11.69 9.63 -2.60
C TYR A 86 11.32 10.15 -1.21
N HIS A 87 10.02 10.11 -0.85
CA HIS A 87 9.55 10.53 0.47
C HIS A 87 10.16 9.69 1.59
N TYR A 88 10.19 8.36 1.40
CA TYR A 88 10.87 7.42 2.30
C TYR A 88 12.36 7.76 2.47
N LEU A 89 13.09 8.00 1.38
CA LEU A 89 14.52 8.34 1.46
C LEU A 89 14.78 9.60 2.28
N ARG A 90 13.86 10.57 2.28
CA ARG A 90 13.92 11.80 3.08
C ARG A 90 13.49 11.63 4.54
N GLY A 91 13.21 10.40 4.97
CA GLY A 91 12.79 10.07 6.33
C GLY A 91 11.28 10.14 6.55
N GLY A 92 10.50 10.23 5.47
CA GLY A 92 9.05 10.22 5.54
C GLY A 92 8.49 8.81 5.70
N THR A 93 8.28 8.37 6.94
CA THR A 93 7.75 7.04 7.28
C THR A 93 6.59 7.18 8.28
N ASP A 94 5.98 6.06 8.67
CA ASP A 94 4.89 5.98 9.66
C ASP A 94 3.69 6.90 9.41
N GLY A 95 3.27 6.97 8.14
CA GLY A 95 2.19 7.86 7.71
C GLY A 95 1.44 7.37 6.48
N GLY A 96 0.21 7.88 6.35
CA GLY A 96 -0.59 7.77 5.14
C GLY A 96 -0.42 9.03 4.30
N TYR A 97 -0.08 8.88 3.02
CA TYR A 97 0.26 9.96 2.11
C TYR A 97 -0.56 9.84 0.83
N ARG A 98 -0.89 10.97 0.21
CA ARG A 98 -1.49 11.01 -1.13
C ARG A 98 -0.40 11.22 -2.15
N LEU A 99 -0.44 10.50 -3.27
CA LEU A 99 0.49 10.70 -4.36
C LEU A 99 0.54 12.17 -4.80
N VAL A 100 -0.62 12.83 -4.91
CA VAL A 100 -0.71 14.25 -5.32
C VAL A 100 0.01 15.22 -4.36
N ASP A 101 0.15 14.85 -3.08
CA ASP A 101 0.86 15.68 -2.10
C ASP A 101 2.38 15.46 -2.13
N LEU A 102 2.82 14.26 -2.57
CA LEU A 102 4.24 13.91 -2.68
C LEU A 102 4.84 14.21 -4.06
N ALA A 103 4.02 14.09 -5.10
CA ALA A 103 4.44 14.20 -6.48
C ALA A 103 4.90 15.63 -6.81
N PRO A 104 6.02 15.79 -7.55
CA PRO A 104 6.47 17.10 -7.97
C PRO A 104 5.48 17.78 -8.91
N VAL A 105 5.56 19.11 -9.00
CA VAL A 105 4.74 19.89 -9.95
C VAL A 105 4.97 19.37 -11.37
N GLY A 106 3.89 18.99 -12.05
CA GLY A 106 3.96 18.45 -13.41
C GLY A 106 4.29 16.96 -13.51
N PHE A 107 4.30 16.21 -12.40
CA PHE A 107 4.51 14.76 -12.40
C PHE A 107 3.65 14.00 -13.44
N GLN A 108 2.37 14.35 -13.57
CA GLN A 108 1.46 13.76 -14.55
C GLN A 108 1.85 14.00 -16.01
N ARG A 109 2.76 14.95 -16.28
CA ARG A 109 3.32 15.26 -17.60
C ARG A 109 4.71 14.65 -17.81
N SER A 110 5.25 13.94 -16.81
CA SER A 110 6.57 13.31 -16.91
C SER A 110 6.54 12.09 -17.84
N GLU A 111 7.69 11.77 -18.42
CA GLU A 111 7.88 10.53 -19.19
C GLU A 111 7.67 9.29 -18.32
N TYR A 112 8.08 9.37 -17.05
CA TYR A 112 7.84 8.31 -16.08
C TYR A 112 6.36 8.01 -15.89
N PHE A 113 5.54 9.05 -15.64
CA PHE A 113 4.11 8.85 -15.46
C PHE A 113 3.45 8.27 -16.72
N SER A 114 3.86 8.76 -17.90
CA SER A 114 3.32 8.29 -19.17
C SER A 114 3.76 6.85 -19.52
N GLY A 115 4.98 6.46 -19.13
CA GLY A 115 5.55 5.15 -19.42
C GLY A 115 5.18 4.07 -18.40
N TYR A 116 4.96 4.43 -17.14
CA TYR A 116 4.71 3.46 -16.06
C TYR A 116 3.26 3.54 -15.54
N TYR A 117 2.91 4.66 -14.90
CA TYR A 117 1.58 4.85 -14.29
C TYR A 117 0.41 4.75 -15.27
N ARG A 118 0.59 5.18 -16.53
CA ARG A 118 -0.45 5.12 -17.56
C ARG A 118 -0.84 3.68 -17.93
N HIS A 119 0.12 2.74 -17.90
CA HIS A 119 -0.16 1.33 -18.18
C HIS A 119 -0.95 0.67 -17.06
N LEU A 120 -0.83 1.20 -15.84
CA LEU A 120 -1.50 0.70 -14.64
C LEU A 120 -2.92 1.28 -14.46
N ASP A 121 -3.41 2.09 -15.40
CA ASP A 121 -4.71 2.79 -15.34
C ASP A 121 -4.93 3.58 -14.05
N VAL A 122 -3.84 4.06 -13.43
CA VAL A 122 -3.92 4.78 -12.16
C VAL A 122 -4.41 6.21 -12.40
N GLY A 123 -5.53 6.53 -11.77
CA GLY A 123 -6.10 7.87 -11.70
C GLY A 123 -5.74 8.61 -10.42
N ASP A 124 -5.65 7.91 -9.30
CA ASP A 124 -5.27 8.46 -8.01
C ASP A 124 -4.67 7.37 -7.12
N GLU A 125 -3.86 7.76 -6.14
CA GLU A 125 -3.14 6.83 -5.28
C GLU A 125 -2.92 7.41 -3.88
N ILE A 126 -3.11 6.56 -2.87
CA ILE A 126 -2.69 6.80 -1.50
C ILE A 126 -1.78 5.67 -1.04
N GLY A 127 -0.75 6.00 -0.29
CA GLY A 127 0.23 5.05 0.20
C GLY A 127 0.39 5.13 1.71
N LEU A 128 0.63 3.98 2.32
CA LEU A 128 1.02 3.83 3.71
C LEU A 128 2.48 3.42 3.75
N LEU A 129 3.31 4.22 4.40
CA LEU A 129 4.71 3.92 4.64
C LEU A 129 4.87 3.59 6.12
N ILE A 130 5.46 2.43 6.42
CA ILE A 130 5.69 1.95 7.79
C ILE A 130 7.13 1.48 7.90
N ASP A 131 7.82 1.92 8.95
CA ASP A 131 9.17 1.43 9.23
C ASP A 131 9.16 -0.07 9.55
N SER A 132 9.94 -0.84 8.79
CA SER A 132 10.17 -2.27 9.02
C SER A 132 11.53 -2.50 9.67
N SER A 133 12.53 -1.68 9.33
CA SER A 133 13.86 -1.68 9.93
C SER A 133 14.52 -0.30 9.75
N PRO A 134 15.71 -0.03 10.35
CA PRO A 134 16.43 1.22 10.12
C PRO A 134 16.75 1.53 8.65
N GLN A 135 16.72 0.53 7.76
CA GLN A 135 17.11 0.63 6.35
C GLN A 135 16.01 0.17 5.38
N SER A 136 14.81 -0.15 5.90
CA SER A 136 13.69 -0.61 5.08
C SER A 136 12.33 -0.12 5.57
N CYS A 137 11.41 0.07 4.63
CA CYS A 137 10.05 0.53 4.86
C CYS A 137 9.07 -0.35 4.10
N ALA A 138 8.04 -0.85 4.77
CA ALA A 138 6.87 -1.43 4.12
C ALA A 138 6.08 -0.31 3.43
N HIS A 139 5.77 -0.51 2.16
CA HIS A 139 4.96 0.38 1.34
C HIS A 139 3.72 -0.35 0.87
N LEU A 140 2.55 0.18 1.25
CA LEU A 140 1.27 -0.29 0.76
C LEU A 140 0.60 0.84 -0.01
N ALA A 141 0.34 0.62 -1.29
CA ALA A 141 -0.31 1.58 -2.15
C ALA A 141 -1.71 1.09 -2.54
N LEU A 142 -2.69 1.98 -2.40
CA LEU A 142 -4.05 1.80 -2.87
C LEU A 142 -4.28 2.73 -4.04
N THR A 143 -4.66 2.18 -5.18
CA THR A 143 -4.93 2.95 -6.38
C THR A 143 -6.40 2.95 -6.74
N ARG A 144 -6.82 4.02 -7.41
CA ARG A 144 -8.13 4.16 -8.04
C ARG A 144 -7.95 4.49 -9.51
N ARG A 145 -8.86 4.02 -10.34
CA ARG A 145 -8.92 4.35 -11.77
C ARG A 145 -9.26 5.82 -12.00
N ARG A 146 -9.11 6.27 -13.25
CA ARG A 146 -9.26 7.70 -13.61
C ARG A 146 -10.67 8.24 -13.43
N GLU A 147 -11.66 7.40 -13.69
CA GLU A 147 -13.09 7.68 -13.56
C GLU A 147 -13.59 7.63 -12.12
N SER A 148 -12.83 7.01 -11.21
CA SER A 148 -13.17 6.90 -9.79
C SER A 148 -13.02 8.25 -9.07
N VAL A 149 -13.82 8.43 -8.01
CA VAL A 149 -13.72 9.60 -7.12
C VAL A 149 -12.32 9.63 -6.50
N LYS A 150 -11.68 10.81 -6.49
CA LYS A 150 -10.34 10.99 -5.91
C LYS A 150 -10.29 10.68 -4.42
N PHE A 151 -9.14 10.21 -3.96
CA PHE A 151 -8.87 10.05 -2.54
C PHE A 151 -8.79 11.41 -1.84
N THR A 152 -9.39 11.44 -0.66
CA THR A 152 -9.44 12.60 0.22
C THR A 152 -8.40 12.50 1.32
N ARG A 153 -8.14 13.59 2.05
CA ARG A 153 -7.32 13.53 3.27
C ARG A 153 -7.90 12.56 4.31
N ARG A 154 -9.23 12.47 4.38
CA ARG A 154 -9.94 11.51 5.24
C ARG A 154 -9.61 10.07 4.85
N ASP A 155 -9.50 9.74 3.56
CA ASP A 155 -9.08 8.39 3.14
C ASP A 155 -7.67 8.05 3.66
N CYS A 156 -6.73 8.99 3.65
CA CYS A 156 -5.41 8.78 4.25
C CYS A 156 -5.44 8.61 5.76
N GLU A 157 -6.32 9.33 6.48
CA GLU A 157 -6.51 9.15 7.92
C GLU A 157 -7.00 7.73 8.23
N TRP A 158 -7.94 7.21 7.45
CA TRP A 158 -8.43 5.83 7.57
C TRP A 158 -7.35 4.80 7.25
N LEU A 159 -6.60 5.01 6.17
CA LEU A 159 -5.47 4.14 5.82
C LEU A 159 -4.42 4.12 6.94
N ARG A 160 -4.09 5.29 7.50
CA ARG A 160 -3.17 5.41 8.63
C ARG A 160 -3.69 4.72 9.89
N ALA A 161 -4.99 4.79 10.16
CA ALA A 161 -5.61 4.11 11.29
C ALA A 161 -5.50 2.57 11.20
N ALA A 162 -5.37 2.02 9.98
CA ALA A 162 -5.15 0.59 9.75
C ALA A 162 -3.69 0.14 9.99
N ALA A 163 -2.74 1.07 10.15
CA ALA A 163 -1.31 0.77 10.26
C ALA A 163 -0.93 -0.30 11.32
N PRO A 164 -1.58 -0.38 12.51
CA PRO A 164 -1.25 -1.43 13.48
C PRO A 164 -1.49 -2.85 12.96
N VAL A 165 -2.51 -3.06 12.13
CA VAL A 165 -2.78 -4.37 11.51
C VAL A 165 -1.64 -4.73 10.55
N VAL A 166 -1.20 -3.75 9.75
CA VAL A 166 -0.11 -3.92 8.78
C VAL A 166 1.22 -4.24 9.48
N ARG A 167 1.53 -3.54 10.59
CA ARG A 167 2.74 -3.79 11.40
C ARG A 167 2.77 -5.20 11.98
N GLY A 168 1.61 -5.73 12.37
CA GLY A 168 1.50 -7.08 12.92
C GLY A 168 1.97 -8.16 11.94
N CYS A 169 1.85 -7.92 10.64
CA CYS A 169 2.31 -8.83 9.59
C CYS A 169 3.83 -8.84 9.41
N ASP A 170 4.51 -7.75 9.79
CA ASP A 170 5.94 -7.53 9.55
C ASP A 170 6.84 -8.12 10.66
N SER A 171 6.24 -8.64 11.74
CA SER A 171 6.97 -9.21 12.87
C SER A 171 7.38 -10.66 12.61
N PRO A 172 8.68 -11.02 12.73
CA PRO A 172 9.17 -12.40 12.56
C PRO A 172 8.73 -13.38 13.67
N ASN A 173 7.85 -12.97 14.59
CA ASN A 173 7.47 -13.78 15.76
C ASN A 173 6.23 -14.67 15.55
N GLY A 174 5.80 -14.84 14.30
CA GLY A 174 4.63 -15.63 13.92
C GLY A 174 4.94 -16.96 13.25
N LYS A 175 6.04 -17.64 13.62
CA LYS A 175 6.30 -19.10 13.54
C LYS A 175 7.81 -19.34 13.53
N SER A 176 8.31 -19.89 14.63
CA SER A 176 9.57 -20.64 14.63
C SER A 176 9.46 -21.76 13.58
N VAL A 177 10.05 -21.55 12.41
CA VAL A 177 10.35 -22.65 11.50
C VAL A 177 11.51 -23.41 12.14
N GLY A 178 11.16 -24.47 12.88
CA GLY A 178 12.10 -25.44 13.38
C GLY A 178 12.92 -25.97 12.22
N HIS A 179 14.22 -25.69 12.27
CA HIS A 179 15.20 -26.42 11.48
C HIS A 179 15.52 -27.67 12.31
N SER A 180 14.97 -28.80 11.89
CA SER A 180 15.55 -30.12 12.16
C SER A 180 16.36 -30.54 10.94
#